data_AF-A0A7K1T7E6-F1
#
_entry.id   AF-A0A7K1T7E6-F1
#
_cell.length_a   1.000
_cell.length_b   1.000
_cell.length_c   1.000
_cell.angle_alpha   90.00
_cell.angle_beta   90.00
_cell.angle_gamma   90.00
#
_symmetry.space_group_name_H-M   'P 1'
#
loop_
_entity.id
_entity.type
_entity.pdbx_description
1 polymer ?
#
loop_
_entity_poly.entity_id
_entity_poly.type
_entity_poly.pdbx_seq_one_letter_code
_entity_poly.pdbx_strand_id
1 'polypeptide(L)'
;MRNEQLAESLVPWIAREYGLTKREEVLLSLLEKGASNKEIAEQEYISVNTVKTHISNVYSKLGVSGRDGLAQMLKEELGRRKRARF
;
A
#
# COMPACT_ATOMS: atom_id res chain seq x y z
N MET A 1 -15.13 -8.25 11.43
CA MET A 1 -15.69 -7.14 10.62
C MET A 1 -15.23 -5.74 11.04
N ARG A 2 -14.70 -5.49 12.25
CA ARG A 2 -14.31 -4.13 12.70
C ARG A 2 -12.90 -3.66 12.25
N ASN A 3 -12.13 -4.50 11.54
CA ASN A 3 -10.75 -4.19 11.09
C ASN A 3 -10.66 -3.73 9.63
N GLU A 4 -11.60 -4.09 8.75
CA GLU A 4 -11.55 -3.72 7.32
C GLU A 4 -11.77 -2.21 7.09
N GLN A 5 -12.64 -1.57 7.89
CA GLN A 5 -12.91 -0.13 7.78
C GLN A 5 -11.72 0.75 8.19
N LEU A 6 -10.79 0.25 9.01
CA LEU A 6 -9.58 1.00 9.36
C LEU A 6 -8.52 0.90 8.25
N ALA A 7 -8.41 -0.26 7.59
CA ALA A 7 -7.51 -0.49 6.46
C ALA A 7 -7.86 0.40 5.25
N GLU A 8 -9.14 0.46 4.88
CA GLU A 8 -9.59 1.35 3.79
C GLU A 8 -9.33 2.84 4.08
N SER A 9 -9.31 3.23 5.35
CA SER A 9 -9.01 4.61 5.75
C SER A 9 -7.51 4.94 5.82
N LEU A 10 -6.63 3.95 5.87
CA LEU A 10 -5.19 4.13 6.11
C LEU A 10 -4.44 4.49 4.82
N VAL A 11 -4.76 3.79 3.72
CA VAL A 11 -4.05 3.94 2.46
C VAL A 11 -4.12 5.37 1.90
N PRO A 12 -5.28 6.06 1.88
CA PRO A 12 -5.35 7.43 1.39
C PRO A 12 -4.49 8.41 2.19
N TRP A 13 -4.26 8.13 3.48
CA TRP A 13 -3.39 8.94 4.32
C TRP A 13 -1.92 8.70 4.04
N ILE A 14 -1.51 7.43 3.95
CA ILE A 14 -0.14 7.06 3.59
C ILE A 14 0.19 7.63 2.20
N ALA A 15 -0.75 7.53 1.26
CA ALA A 15 -0.56 8.07 -0.08
C ALA A 15 -0.28 9.58 -0.07
N ARG A 16 -0.98 10.35 0.76
CA ARG A 16 -0.74 11.80 0.90
C ARG A 16 0.59 12.10 1.59
N GLU A 17 0.85 11.43 2.72
CA GLU A 17 2.04 11.66 3.54
C GLU A 17 3.33 11.39 2.76
N TYR A 18 3.35 10.32 1.95
CA TYR A 18 4.53 9.88 1.21
C TYR A 18 4.50 10.28 -0.28
N GLY A 19 3.54 11.10 -0.72
CA GLY A 19 3.49 11.59 -2.10
C GLY A 19 3.28 10.49 -3.16
N LEU A 20 2.45 9.49 -2.84
CA LEU A 20 2.02 8.50 -3.83
C LEU A 20 1.07 9.13 -4.85
N THR A 21 1.25 8.75 -6.11
CA THR A 21 0.31 9.05 -7.19
C THR A 21 -0.97 8.24 -7.00
N LYS A 22 -2.04 8.62 -7.71
CA LYS A 22 -3.30 7.86 -7.71
C LYS A 22 -3.13 6.41 -8.11
N ARG A 23 -2.25 6.13 -9.08
CA ARG A 23 -1.96 4.77 -9.51
C ARG A 23 -1.27 3.96 -8.42
N GLU A 24 -0.29 4.57 -7.76
CA GLU A 24 0.45 3.95 -6.65
C GLU A 24 -0.44 3.71 -5.42
N GLU A 25 -1.38 4.61 -5.12
CA GLU A 25 -2.38 4.46 -4.05
C GLU A 25 -3.28 3.24 -4.27
N VAL A 26 -3.76 3.03 -5.50
CA VAL A 26 -4.55 1.84 -5.88
C VAL A 26 -3.71 0.58 -5.70
N LEU A 27 -2.48 0.57 -6.20
CA LEU A 27 -1.59 -0.58 -6.07
C LEU A 27 -1.24 -0.90 -4.61
N LEU A 28 -1.01 0.12 -3.78
CA LEU A 28 -0.79 -0.04 -2.34
C LEU A 28 -2.00 -0.70 -1.66
N SER A 29 -3.22 -0.30 -2.02
CA SER A 29 -4.46 -0.91 -1.51
C SER A 29 -4.56 -2.39 -1.85
N LEU A 30 -4.19 -2.78 -3.06
CA LEU A 30 -4.20 -4.19 -3.48
C LEU A 30 -3.09 -5.00 -2.81
N LEU A 31 -1.90 -4.42 -2.64
CA LEU A 31 -0.79 -5.05 -1.92
C LEU A 31 -1.13 -5.33 -0.46
N GLU A 32 -1.77 -4.37 0.21
CA GLU A 32 -2.24 -4.48 1.59
C GLU A 32 -3.26 -5.63 1.76
N LYS A 33 -4.13 -5.81 0.76
CA LYS A 33 -5.08 -6.94 0.67
C LYS A 33 -4.44 -8.29 0.35
N GLY A 34 -3.13 -8.36 0.13
CA GLY A 34 -2.45 -9.62 -0.16
C GLY A 34 -2.38 -9.98 -1.65
N ALA A 35 -2.81 -9.11 -2.57
CA ALA A 35 -2.79 -9.40 -4.00
C ALA A 35 -1.36 -9.59 -4.53
N SER A 36 -1.17 -10.61 -5.36
CA SER A 36 0.06 -10.88 -6.11
C SER A 36 0.22 -9.91 -7.28
N ASN A 37 1.44 -9.79 -7.81
CA ASN A 37 1.70 -8.92 -8.96
C ASN A 37 0.89 -9.33 -10.21
N LYS A 38 0.53 -10.62 -10.33
CA LYS A 38 -0.29 -11.13 -11.43
C LYS A 38 -1.76 -10.72 -11.25
N GLU A 39 -2.30 -10.88 -10.05
CA GLU A 39 -3.67 -10.45 -9.74
C GLU A 39 -3.83 -8.93 -9.89
N ILE A 40 -2.84 -8.15 -9.44
CA ILE A 40 -2.81 -6.70 -9.65
C ILE A 40 -2.80 -6.37 -11.14
N ALA A 41 -1.98 -7.05 -11.93
CA ALA A 41 -1.90 -6.84 -13.38
C ALA A 41 -3.24 -7.10 -14.07
N GLU A 42 -3.94 -8.17 -13.68
CA GLU A 42 -5.24 -8.55 -14.19
C GLU A 42 -6.34 -7.55 -13.78
N GLN A 43 -6.41 -7.19 -12.49
CA GLN A 43 -7.42 -6.24 -11.97
C GLN A 43 -7.25 -4.83 -12.54
N GLU A 44 -5.99 -4.42 -12.75
CA GLU A 44 -5.66 -3.07 -13.17
C GLU A 44 -5.37 -2.96 -14.67
N TYR A 45 -5.64 -4.03 -15.44
CA TYR A 45 -5.52 -4.12 -16.89
C TYR A 45 -4.17 -3.62 -17.44
N ILE A 46 -3.06 -4.01 -16.80
CA ILE A 46 -1.69 -3.64 -17.20
C ILE A 46 -0.75 -4.85 -17.16
N SER A 47 0.43 -4.71 -17.76
CA SER A 47 1.42 -5.80 -17.74
C SER A 47 1.99 -6.03 -16.33
N VAL A 48 2.37 -7.27 -16.02
CA VAL A 48 3.09 -7.62 -14.77
C VAL A 48 4.39 -6.82 -14.61
N ASN A 49 5.07 -6.48 -15.70
CA ASN A 49 6.27 -5.66 -15.65
C ASN A 49 5.95 -4.22 -15.24
N THR A 50 4.88 -3.64 -15.79
CA THR A 50 4.38 -2.32 -15.38
C THR A 50 4.00 -2.30 -13.89
N VAL A 51 3.35 -3.37 -13.41
CA VAL A 51 3.06 -3.55 -11.98
C VAL A 51 4.35 -3.55 -11.16
N LYS A 52 5.36 -4.35 -11.53
CA LYS A 52 6.66 -4.38 -10.83
C LYS A 52 7.30 -2.99 -10.75
N THR A 53 7.29 -2.22 -11.85
CA THR A 53 7.81 -0.85 -11.87
C THR A 53 7.07 0.05 -10.89
N HIS A 54 5.74 0.05 -10.92
CA HIS A 54 4.96 0.85 -9.98
C HIS A 54 5.17 0.42 -8.52
N ILE A 55 5.23 -0.89 -8.24
CA ILE A 55 5.51 -1.41 -6.90
C ILE A 55 6.90 -0.98 -6.41
N SER A 56 7.91 -1.00 -7.29
CA SER A 56 9.24 -0.52 -6.97
C SER A 56 9.23 0.96 -6.58
N ASN A 57 8.46 1.79 -7.31
CA ASN A 57 8.31 3.20 -6.98
C ASN A 57 7.56 3.40 -5.65
N VAL A 58 6.51 2.62 -5.39
CA VAL A 58 5.82 2.61 -4.09
C VAL A 58 6.83 2.31 -2.97
N TYR A 59 7.58 1.21 -3.08
CA TYR A 59 8.57 0.83 -2.07
C TYR A 59 9.63 1.91 -1.86
N SER A 60 10.14 2.51 -2.93
CA SER A 60 11.09 3.61 -2.85
C SER A 60 10.52 4.83 -2.13
N LYS A 61 9.29 5.24 -2.43
CA LYS A 61 8.63 6.37 -1.78
C LYS A 61 8.31 6.12 -0.31
N LEU A 62 7.96 4.88 0.02
CA LEU A 62 7.66 4.46 1.40
C LEU A 62 8.93 4.14 2.21
N GLY A 63 10.11 4.09 1.58
CA GLY A 63 11.37 3.76 2.24
C GLY A 63 11.45 2.31 2.72
N VAL A 64 10.72 1.39 2.08
CA VAL A 64 10.65 -0.02 2.49
C VAL A 64 11.31 -0.94 1.47
N SER A 65 11.83 -2.06 1.96
CA SER A 65 12.41 -3.10 1.11
C SER A 65 11.45 -4.26 0.96
N GLY A 66 10.74 -4.29 -0.17
CA GLY A 66 9.90 -5.41 -0.54
C GLY A 66 8.59 -5.54 0.26
N ARG A 67 7.94 -6.70 0.09
CA ARG A 67 6.59 -6.94 0.61
C ARG A 67 6.54 -7.06 2.13
N ASP A 68 7.55 -7.69 2.73
CA ASP A 68 7.62 -7.86 4.18
C ASP A 68 7.88 -6.52 4.86
N GLY A 69 8.78 -5.70 4.31
CA GLY A 69 9.03 -4.34 4.77
C GLY A 69 7.79 -3.46 4.67
N LEU A 70 7.02 -3.56 3.57
CA LEU A 70 5.74 -2.89 3.44
C LEU A 70 4.76 -3.32 4.55
N ALA A 71 4.59 -4.63 4.77
CA ALA A 71 3.69 -5.15 5.78
C ALA A 71 4.05 -4.71 7.20
N GLN A 72 5.35 -4.61 7.50
CA GLN A 72 5.84 -4.10 8.77
C GLN A 72 5.52 -2.60 8.93
N MET A 73 5.86 -1.78 7.93
CA MET A 73 5.60 -0.33 7.97
C MET A 73 4.10 -0.03 8.16
N LEU A 74 3.22 -0.75 7.44
CA LEU A 74 1.77 -0.57 7.57
C LEU A 74 1.26 -0.84 8.99
N LYS A 75 1.81 -1.87 9.66
CA LYS A 75 1.49 -2.16 11.07
C LYS A 75 1.97 -1.05 12.01
N GLU A 76 3.17 -0.53 11.78
CA GLU A 76 3.75 0.56 12.56
C GLU A 76 2.93 1.85 12.44
N GLU A 77 2.55 2.22 11.22
CA GLU A 77 1.76 3.42 10.95
C GLU A 77 0.33 3.30 11.52
N LEU A 78 -0.29 2.11 11.43
CA LEU A 78 -1.56 1.84 12.10
C LEU A 78 -1.44 1.98 13.63
N GLY A 79 -0.34 1.51 14.22
CA GLY A 79 -0.05 1.65 15.65
C GLY A 79 0.17 3.11 16.06
N ARG A 80 0.93 3.88 15.28
CA ARG A 80 1.18 5.31 15.50
C ARG A 80 -0.13 6.09 15.52
N ARG A 81 -1.01 5.84 14.56
CA ARG A 81 -2.31 6.52 14.44
C ARG A 81 -3.32 6.14 15.51
N LYS A 82 -3.31 4.89 16.00
CA LYS A 82 -4.11 4.49 17.16
C LYS A 82 -3.70 5.26 18.41
N ARG A 83 -2.40 5.50 18.60
CA ARG A 83 -1.87 6.27 19.74
C ARG A 83 -2.13 7.77 19.63
N ALA A 84 -2.11 8.34 18.43
CA ALA A 84 -2.35 9.78 18.20
C ALA A 84 -3.83 10.20 18.34
N ARG A 85 -4.76 9.26 18.54
CA ARG A 85 -6.20 9.52 18.67
C ARG A 85 -6.69 9.49 20.13
N PHE A 86 -5.76 9.45 21.08
CA PHE A 86 -5.92 9.58 22.53
C PHE A 86 -4.90 10.59 23.06
#